data_AF-A0A3N5SNH2-F1
#
_entry.id   AF-A0A3N5SNH2-F1
#
_cell.length_a   1.000
_cell.length_b   1.000
_cell.length_c   1.000
_cell.angle_alpha   90.00
_cell.angle_beta   90.00
_cell.angle_gamma   90.00
#
_symmetry.space_group_name_H-M   'P 1'
#
loop_
_entity.id
_entity.type
_entity.pdbx_description
1 polymer ?
#
loop_
_entity_poly.entity_id
_entity_poly.type
_entity_poly.pdbx_seq_one_letter_code
_entity_poly.pdbx_strand_id
1 'polypeptide(L)'
;MAEKKKAGLGLLPRLYLGVFIPILIAFIIIGMMIFFTWNLGGVRVPSLKDIGSGSLKELSTISLRESKASMDKLGERIIQEKALSVASQMEVFIKLNSKMRKEDLMKDPWLKEIAVQKVGETGYTAIHDNKGVNYFHTNPQIVGTDLHQLAERLPAFWKILEKSLTGPASGYYDWKDADGKIRPKYMYLTPVKETPFIVASTTYIEEFSRPSKAIEEKMRQIE
;
A
#
# COMPACT_ATOMS: atom_id res chain seq x y z
N MET A 1 10.71 -23.49 -91.10
CA MET A 1 11.04 -23.68 -89.67
C MET A 1 10.88 -22.33 -88.99
N ALA A 2 9.84 -22.16 -88.17
CA ALA A 2 9.55 -20.88 -87.52
C ALA A 2 10.17 -20.86 -86.11
N GLU A 3 11.22 -20.06 -85.94
CA GLU A 3 11.89 -19.83 -84.67
C GLU A 3 11.01 -18.94 -83.77
N LYS A 4 10.50 -19.50 -82.67
CA LYS A 4 9.77 -18.74 -81.64
C LYS A 4 10.72 -17.75 -80.97
N LYS A 5 10.64 -16.46 -81.33
CA LYS A 5 11.25 -15.37 -80.56
C LYS A 5 10.70 -15.39 -79.12
N LYS A 6 11.52 -15.84 -78.16
CA LYS A 6 11.25 -15.64 -76.73
C LYS A 6 11.34 -14.13 -76.45
N ALA A 7 10.19 -13.48 -76.27
CA ALA A 7 10.13 -12.10 -75.81
C ALA A 7 10.81 -12.03 -74.42
N GLY A 8 12.02 -11.46 -74.36
CA GLY A 8 12.70 -11.22 -73.09
C GLY A 8 11.95 -10.15 -72.29
N LEU A 9 11.71 -10.39 -71.01
CA LEU A 9 11.14 -9.39 -70.10
C LEU A 9 11.97 -8.09 -70.19
N GLY A 10 11.30 -6.96 -70.43
CA GLY A 10 11.93 -5.63 -70.45
C GLY A 10 12.58 -5.25 -69.10
N LEU A 11 13.33 -4.15 -69.08
CA LEU A 11 14.08 -3.70 -67.90
C LEU A 11 13.19 -3.49 -66.67
N LEU A 12 12.00 -2.91 -66.86
CA LEU A 12 11.04 -2.59 -65.81
C LEU A 12 10.53 -3.86 -65.07
N PRO A 13 9.97 -4.88 -65.75
CA PRO A 13 9.52 -6.09 -65.05
C PRO A 13 10.66 -6.92 -64.44
N ARG A 14 11.90 -6.83 -64.93
CA ARG A 14 13.07 -7.45 -64.25
C ARG A 14 13.42 -6.76 -62.94
N LEU A 15 13.33 -5.43 -62.88
CA LEU A 15 13.56 -4.66 -61.67
C LEU A 15 12.50 -4.97 -60.60
N TYR A 16 11.23 -5.06 -61.01
CA TYR A 16 10.14 -5.46 -60.12
C TYR A 16 10.32 -6.88 -59.56
N LEU A 17 10.56 -7.88 -60.42
CA LEU A 17 10.74 -9.27 -59.98
C LEU A 17 12.01 -9.47 -59.16
N GLY A 18 13.12 -8.84 -59.54
CA GLY A 18 14.43 -9.11 -58.96
C GLY A 18 14.72 -8.36 -57.66
N VAL A 19 14.10 -7.19 -57.44
CA VAL A 19 14.45 -6.30 -56.33
C VAL A 19 13.23 -5.96 -55.48
N PHE A 20 12.18 -5.40 -56.06
CA PHE A 20 11.04 -4.90 -55.28
C PHE A 20 10.22 -6.02 -54.62
N ILE A 21 9.94 -7.11 -55.33
CA ILE A 21 9.16 -8.23 -54.78
C ILE A 21 9.87 -8.89 -53.57
N PRO A 22 11.17 -9.25 -53.64
CA PRO A 22 11.89 -9.78 -52.47
C PRO A 22 11.89 -8.84 -51.26
N ILE A 23 12.08 -7.53 -51.49
CA ILE A 23 12.04 -6.52 -50.41
C ILE A 23 10.64 -6.49 -49.77
N LEU A 24 9.58 -6.45 -50.58
CA LEU A 24 8.21 -6.45 -50.07
C LEU A 24 7.90 -7.72 -49.26
N ILE A 25 8.34 -8.88 -49.74
CA ILE A 25 8.20 -10.16 -49.01
C ILE A 25 8.92 -10.11 -47.68
N ALA A 26 10.16 -9.57 -47.64
CA ALA A 26 10.91 -9.42 -46.39
C ALA A 26 10.17 -8.53 -45.38
N PHE A 27 9.59 -7.40 -45.81
CA PHE A 27 8.78 -6.54 -44.95
C PHE A 27 7.52 -7.24 -44.42
N ILE A 28 6.85 -8.04 -45.25
CA ILE A 28 5.68 -8.82 -44.83
C ILE A 28 6.09 -9.87 -43.79
N ILE A 29 7.21 -10.57 -43.98
CA ILE A 29 7.72 -11.57 -43.01
C ILE A 29 8.05 -10.90 -41.68
N ILE A 30 8.78 -9.78 -41.71
CA ILE A 30 9.13 -9.01 -40.50
C ILE A 30 7.85 -8.53 -39.79
N GLY A 31 6.90 -7.96 -40.54
CA GLY A 31 5.60 -7.56 -40.00
C GLY A 31 4.86 -8.73 -39.35
N MET A 32 4.85 -9.90 -40.01
CA MET A 32 4.22 -11.09 -39.46
C MET A 32 4.89 -11.56 -38.16
N MET A 33 6.21 -11.51 -38.06
CA MET A 33 6.94 -11.85 -36.83
C MET A 33 6.69 -10.84 -35.69
N ILE A 34 6.50 -9.56 -36.01
CA ILE A 34 6.25 -8.51 -35.01
C ILE A 34 4.84 -8.63 -34.42
N PHE A 35 3.84 -8.94 -35.24
CA PHE A 35 2.42 -8.86 -34.85
C PHE A 35 1.75 -10.20 -34.56
N PHE A 36 2.25 -11.33 -35.09
CA PHE A 36 1.59 -12.62 -34.95
C PHE A 36 2.47 -13.60 -34.18
N THR A 37 1.89 -14.22 -33.14
CA THR A 37 2.49 -15.37 -32.47
C THR A 37 2.44 -16.57 -33.41
N TRP A 38 3.56 -17.28 -33.56
CA TRP A 38 3.65 -18.45 -34.43
C TRP A 38 3.71 -19.74 -33.61
N ASN A 39 3.17 -20.81 -34.14
CA ASN A 39 3.25 -22.15 -33.54
C ASN A 39 3.87 -23.11 -34.55
N LEU A 40 5.14 -23.45 -34.35
CA LEU A 40 5.86 -24.39 -35.21
C LEU A 40 6.12 -25.68 -34.44
N GLY A 41 5.46 -26.77 -34.88
CA GLY A 41 5.74 -28.12 -34.38
C GLY A 41 5.54 -28.28 -32.86
N GLY A 42 4.61 -27.54 -32.26
CA GLY A 42 4.35 -27.56 -30.81
C GLY A 42 5.15 -26.52 -30.01
N VAL A 43 6.07 -25.78 -30.63
CA VAL A 43 6.79 -24.67 -30.01
C VAL A 43 6.08 -23.35 -30.34
N ARG A 44 5.57 -22.69 -29.30
CA ARG A 44 4.94 -21.37 -29.39
C ARG A 44 6.01 -20.29 -29.35
N VAL A 45 6.17 -19.55 -30.44
CA VAL A 45 7.07 -18.40 -30.55
C VAL A 45 6.23 -17.12 -30.46
N PRO A 46 6.23 -16.40 -29.32
CA PRO A 46 5.45 -15.19 -29.16
C PRO A 46 5.97 -14.07 -30.09
N SER A 47 5.07 -13.19 -30.51
CA SER A 47 5.45 -12.05 -31.36
C SER A 47 6.24 -11.00 -30.57
N LEU A 48 6.98 -10.13 -31.27
CA LEU A 48 7.70 -9.04 -30.60
C LEU A 48 6.75 -8.10 -29.84
N LYS A 49 5.54 -7.87 -30.38
CA LYS A 49 4.48 -7.12 -29.69
C LYS A 49 4.05 -7.81 -28.39
N ASP A 50 3.88 -9.13 -28.42
CA ASP A 50 3.45 -9.90 -27.25
C ASP A 50 4.53 -9.92 -26.17
N ILE A 51 5.80 -10.07 -26.57
CA ILE A 51 6.95 -9.97 -25.66
C ILE A 51 7.02 -8.56 -25.04
N GLY A 52 6.97 -7.50 -25.86
CA GLY A 52 7.06 -6.13 -25.39
C GLY A 52 5.91 -5.73 -24.46
N SER A 53 4.67 -6.07 -24.82
CA SER A 53 3.50 -5.79 -23.97
C SER A 53 3.50 -6.63 -22.70
N GLY A 54 3.89 -7.91 -22.77
CA GLY A 54 4.05 -8.78 -21.60
C GLY A 54 5.10 -8.26 -20.62
N SER A 55 6.27 -7.88 -21.10
CA SER A 55 7.33 -7.30 -20.26
C SER A 55 6.93 -5.96 -19.64
N LEU A 56 6.26 -5.08 -20.38
CA LEU A 56 5.76 -3.81 -19.84
C LEU A 56 4.69 -4.03 -18.75
N LYS A 57 3.81 -5.00 -18.95
CA LYS A 57 2.80 -5.40 -17.95
C LYS A 57 3.47 -5.94 -16.69
N GLU A 58 4.42 -6.85 -16.82
CA GLU A 58 5.16 -7.40 -15.69
C GLU A 58 5.91 -6.30 -14.92
N LEU A 59 6.67 -5.45 -15.61
CA LEU A 59 7.38 -4.32 -15.00
C LEU A 59 6.42 -3.37 -14.28
N SER A 60 5.28 -3.06 -14.89
CA SER A 60 4.27 -2.20 -14.29
C SER A 60 3.69 -2.80 -13.00
N THR A 61 3.32 -4.08 -13.03
CA THR A 61 2.80 -4.77 -11.84
C THR A 61 3.83 -4.85 -10.71
N ILE A 62 5.10 -5.10 -11.02
CA ILE A 62 6.19 -5.08 -10.03
C ILE A 62 6.35 -3.67 -9.45
N SER A 63 6.41 -2.64 -10.31
CA SER A 63 6.57 -1.26 -9.88
C SER A 63 5.43 -0.78 -8.98
N LEU A 64 4.18 -1.11 -9.32
CA LEU A 64 3.01 -0.80 -8.50
C LEU A 64 3.04 -1.53 -7.15
N ARG A 65 3.46 -2.80 -7.14
CA ARG A 65 3.60 -3.57 -5.89
C ARG A 65 4.67 -2.98 -4.98
N GLU A 66 5.83 -2.60 -5.53
CA GLU A 66 6.91 -1.95 -4.78
C GLU A 66 6.49 -0.56 -4.28
N SER A 67 5.78 0.21 -5.11
CA SER A 67 5.17 1.49 -4.73
C SER A 67 4.23 1.31 -3.55
N LYS A 68 3.30 0.34 -3.62
CA LYS A 68 2.37 0.02 -2.52
C LYS A 68 3.13 -0.33 -1.25
N ALA A 69 4.10 -1.24 -1.31
CA ALA A 69 4.87 -1.65 -0.13
C ALA A 69 5.65 -0.48 0.49
N SER A 70 6.20 0.40 -0.34
CA SER A 70 6.90 1.60 0.13
C SER A 70 5.96 2.60 0.81
N MET A 71 4.76 2.78 0.25
CA MET A 71 3.71 3.63 0.84
C MET A 71 3.17 3.06 2.14
N ASP A 72 2.95 1.74 2.22
CA ASP A 72 2.55 1.08 3.46
C ASP A 72 3.65 1.28 4.54
N LYS A 73 4.93 1.08 4.20
CA LYS A 73 6.05 1.33 5.13
C LYS A 73 6.16 2.80 5.56
N LEU A 74 5.88 3.74 4.67
CA LEU A 74 5.81 5.17 5.00
C LEU A 74 4.65 5.44 5.97
N GLY A 75 3.49 4.81 5.73
CA GLY A 75 2.34 4.84 6.61
C GLY A 75 2.66 4.35 8.02
N GLU A 76 3.33 3.19 8.14
CA GLU A 76 3.80 2.66 9.43
C GLU A 76 4.67 3.68 10.18
N ARG A 77 5.61 4.33 9.47
CA ARG A 77 6.48 5.37 10.06
C ARG A 77 5.69 6.60 10.50
N ILE A 78 4.74 7.08 9.69
CA ILE A 78 3.88 8.21 10.06
C ILE A 78 3.09 7.91 11.34
N ILE A 79 2.55 6.70 11.45
CA ILE A 79 1.81 6.25 12.64
C ILE A 79 2.73 6.22 13.87
N GLN A 80 3.94 5.66 13.71
CA GLN A 80 4.96 5.60 14.75
C GLN A 80 5.38 7.00 15.23
N GLU A 81 5.80 7.88 14.31
CA GLU A 81 6.23 9.25 14.63
C GLU A 81 5.13 10.04 15.32
N LYS A 82 3.87 9.82 14.92
CA LYS A 82 2.73 10.44 15.58
C LYS A 82 2.57 9.97 17.04
N ALA A 83 2.73 8.67 17.30
CA ALA A 83 2.69 8.14 18.66
C ALA A 83 3.81 8.73 19.54
N LEU A 84 5.04 8.77 19.00
CA LEU A 84 6.21 9.33 19.67
C LEU A 84 6.03 10.83 19.97
N SER A 85 5.55 11.59 18.99
CA SER A 85 5.28 13.01 19.14
C SER A 85 4.24 13.30 20.23
N VAL A 86 3.13 12.55 20.25
CA VAL A 86 2.10 12.69 21.30
C VAL A 86 2.65 12.28 22.66
N ALA A 87 3.45 11.21 22.74
CA ALA A 87 4.07 10.78 23.99
C ALA A 87 4.99 11.86 24.57
N SER A 88 5.80 12.51 23.73
CA SER A 88 6.65 13.63 24.15
C SER A 88 5.85 14.87 24.58
N GLN A 89 4.77 15.20 23.88
CA GLN A 89 3.90 16.31 24.26
C GLN A 89 3.21 16.05 25.62
N MET A 90 2.71 14.83 25.82
CA MET A 90 2.13 14.42 27.10
C MET A 90 3.15 14.43 28.23
N GLU A 91 4.38 13.94 27.97
CA GLU A 91 5.48 13.98 28.94
C GLU A 91 5.72 15.42 29.42
N VAL A 92 5.87 16.37 28.49
CA VAL A 92 6.08 17.78 28.81
C VAL A 92 4.90 18.34 29.60
N PHE A 93 3.68 18.09 29.16
CA PHE A 93 2.49 18.60 29.83
C PHE A 93 2.37 18.06 31.26
N ILE A 94 2.56 16.76 31.47
CA ILE A 94 2.46 16.13 32.78
C ILE A 94 3.58 16.63 33.71
N LYS A 95 4.80 16.83 33.20
CA LYS A 95 5.91 17.40 33.98
C LYS A 95 5.62 18.82 34.46
N LEU A 96 5.10 19.67 33.59
CA LEU A 96 4.71 21.04 33.93
C LEU A 96 3.56 21.10 34.95
N ASN A 97 2.71 20.07 34.96
CA ASN A 97 1.55 19.96 35.83
C ASN A 97 1.70 18.90 36.93
N SER A 98 2.93 18.60 37.35
CA SER A 98 3.26 17.52 38.31
C SER A 98 2.58 17.62 39.69
N LYS A 99 2.05 18.80 40.04
CA LYS A 99 1.27 19.03 41.28
C LYS A 99 -0.22 18.67 41.14
N MET A 100 -0.72 18.50 39.92
CA MET A 100 -2.11 18.10 39.69
C MET A 100 -2.31 16.63 40.04
N ARG A 101 -3.46 16.31 40.62
CA ARG A 101 -3.84 14.91 40.85
C ARG A 101 -4.14 14.25 39.51
N LYS A 102 -3.93 12.93 39.44
CA LYS A 102 -4.18 12.14 38.24
C LYS A 102 -5.61 12.35 37.72
N GLU A 103 -6.60 12.36 38.61
CA GLU A 103 -8.02 12.51 38.25
C GLU A 103 -8.32 13.86 37.59
N ASP A 104 -7.60 14.91 38.00
CA ASP A 104 -7.74 16.25 37.45
C ASP A 104 -7.02 16.34 36.10
N LEU A 105 -5.83 15.74 35.96
CA LEU A 105 -5.12 15.61 34.67
C LEU A 105 -5.96 14.88 33.62
N MET A 106 -6.64 13.79 33.99
CA MET A 106 -7.44 13.00 33.03
C MET A 106 -8.73 13.73 32.58
N LYS A 107 -9.12 14.80 33.27
CA LYS A 107 -10.24 15.67 32.90
C LYS A 107 -9.80 16.96 32.24
N ASP A 108 -8.49 17.20 32.14
CA ASP A 108 -7.94 18.42 31.58
C ASP A 108 -8.21 18.49 30.06
N PRO A 109 -8.87 19.56 29.57
CA PRO A 109 -9.21 19.69 28.16
C PRO A 109 -7.99 19.84 27.26
N TRP A 110 -6.92 20.48 27.73
CA TRP A 110 -5.69 20.66 26.96
C TRP A 110 -4.92 19.35 26.82
N LEU A 111 -4.84 18.55 27.90
CA LEU A 111 -4.26 17.22 27.82
C LEU A 111 -5.06 16.32 26.88
N LYS A 112 -6.40 16.44 26.86
CA LYS A 112 -7.25 15.69 25.92
C LYS A 112 -6.93 16.03 24.46
N GLU A 113 -6.73 17.31 24.13
CA GLU A 113 -6.34 17.73 22.78
C GLU A 113 -4.96 17.22 22.37
N ILE A 114 -4.01 17.19 23.31
CA ILE A 114 -2.70 16.57 23.09
C ILE A 114 -2.85 15.06 22.85
N ALA A 115 -3.63 14.39 23.70
CA ALA A 115 -3.78 12.94 23.76
C ALA A 115 -4.54 12.35 22.57
N VAL A 116 -5.52 13.08 22.02
CA VAL A 116 -6.40 12.62 20.93
C VAL A 116 -6.19 13.47 19.69
N GLN A 117 -5.26 13.04 18.84
CA GLN A 117 -4.94 13.69 17.57
C GLN A 117 -5.34 12.80 16.40
N LYS A 118 -5.65 13.43 15.26
CA LYS A 118 -5.92 12.72 14.00
C LYS A 118 -4.63 12.08 13.43
N VAL A 119 -4.77 10.89 12.86
CA VAL A 119 -3.69 10.13 12.20
C VAL A 119 -4.18 9.66 10.83
N GLY A 120 -3.55 10.13 9.75
CA GLY A 120 -4.07 9.87 8.40
C GLY A 120 -5.47 10.48 8.21
N GLU A 121 -6.35 9.77 7.50
CA GLU A 121 -7.70 10.26 7.20
C GLU A 121 -8.73 9.87 8.27
N THR A 122 -8.66 8.63 8.76
CA THR A 122 -9.66 8.08 9.71
C THR A 122 -9.08 7.64 11.06
N GLY A 123 -7.76 7.62 11.18
CA GLY A 123 -7.06 7.22 12.39
C GLY A 123 -6.99 8.29 13.46
N TYR A 124 -6.58 7.87 14.64
CA TYR A 124 -6.48 8.72 15.82
C TYR A 124 -5.47 8.17 16.83
N THR A 125 -5.08 9.00 17.79
CA THR A 125 -4.36 8.57 18.99
C THR A 125 -5.31 8.32 20.16
N ALA A 126 -4.95 7.37 21.02
CA ALA A 126 -5.67 7.01 22.24
C ALA A 126 -4.69 6.63 23.35
N ILE A 127 -5.06 6.86 24.60
CA ILE A 127 -4.17 6.68 25.75
C ILE A 127 -4.78 5.67 26.71
N HIS A 128 -3.97 4.73 27.16
CA HIS A 128 -4.27 3.83 28.27
C HIS A 128 -3.10 3.82 29.26
N ASP A 129 -3.31 3.31 30.47
CA ASP A 129 -2.21 3.05 31.40
C ASP A 129 -1.62 1.63 31.26
N ASN A 130 -0.53 1.38 31.97
CA ASN A 130 0.14 0.09 32.04
C ASN A 130 -0.70 -1.04 32.68
N LYS A 131 -1.94 -0.77 33.10
CA LYS A 131 -2.94 -1.76 33.52
C LYS A 131 -4.02 -1.98 32.46
N GLY A 132 -3.88 -1.39 31.28
CA GLY A 132 -4.85 -1.52 30.20
C GLY A 132 -6.11 -0.67 30.38
N VAL A 133 -6.16 0.27 31.33
CA VAL A 133 -7.31 1.16 31.51
C VAL A 133 -7.21 2.32 30.54
N ASN A 134 -8.22 2.54 29.70
CA ASN A 134 -8.24 3.65 28.75
C ASN A 134 -8.62 4.98 29.43
N TYR A 135 -7.94 6.08 29.10
CA TYR A 135 -8.22 7.41 29.65
C TYR A 135 -8.59 8.44 28.58
N PHE A 136 -8.06 8.30 27.37
CA PHE A 136 -8.37 9.21 26.27
C PHE A 136 -8.64 8.43 24.99
N HIS A 137 -9.79 8.69 24.39
CA HIS A 137 -10.23 8.04 23.17
C HIS A 137 -11.23 8.92 22.42
N THR A 138 -11.30 8.79 21.09
CA THR A 138 -12.26 9.55 20.26
C THR A 138 -13.72 9.13 20.53
N ASN A 139 -13.97 7.84 20.74
CA ASN A 139 -15.23 7.30 21.23
C ASN A 139 -15.30 7.40 22.77
N PRO A 140 -16.23 8.21 23.35
CA PRO A 140 -16.36 8.38 24.79
C PRO A 140 -16.73 7.10 25.55
N GLN A 141 -17.37 6.13 24.90
CA GLN A 141 -17.79 4.87 25.52
C GLN A 141 -16.61 3.96 25.90
N ILE A 142 -15.42 4.24 25.35
CA ILE A 142 -14.19 3.47 25.64
C ILE A 142 -13.42 4.11 26.81
N VAL A 143 -13.64 5.39 27.11
CA VAL A 143 -12.94 6.09 28.19
C VAL A 143 -13.34 5.49 29.54
N GLY A 144 -12.34 5.11 30.34
CA GLY A 144 -12.51 4.45 31.64
C GLY A 144 -12.71 2.94 31.57
N THR A 145 -12.75 2.35 30.36
CA THR A 145 -12.91 0.90 30.20
C THR A 145 -11.58 0.15 30.33
N ASP A 146 -11.67 -1.10 30.78
CA ASP A 146 -10.53 -2.03 30.82
C ASP A 146 -10.40 -2.75 29.46
N LEU A 147 -9.28 -2.53 28.78
CA LEU A 147 -9.02 -3.07 27.45
C LEU A 147 -8.76 -4.59 27.46
N HIS A 148 -8.54 -5.22 28.61
CA HIS A 148 -8.49 -6.69 28.72
C HIS A 148 -9.80 -7.33 28.24
N GLN A 149 -10.93 -6.62 28.36
CA GLN A 149 -12.24 -7.09 27.88
C GLN A 149 -12.30 -7.28 26.35
N LEU A 150 -11.34 -6.70 25.62
CA LEU A 150 -11.22 -6.85 24.18
C LEU A 150 -10.38 -8.07 23.78
N ALA A 151 -9.71 -8.74 24.71
CA ALA A 151 -8.79 -9.84 24.42
C ALA A 151 -9.44 -10.99 23.64
N GLU A 152 -10.65 -11.40 24.04
CA GLU A 152 -11.37 -12.49 23.37
C GLU A 152 -11.90 -12.08 21.99
N ARG A 153 -12.41 -10.85 21.88
CA ARG A 153 -13.06 -10.36 20.65
C ARG A 153 -12.05 -9.91 19.59
N LEU A 154 -10.88 -9.45 20.03
CA LEU A 154 -9.84 -8.82 19.22
C LEU A 154 -8.45 -9.32 19.64
N PRO A 155 -8.15 -10.61 19.47
CA PRO A 155 -6.92 -11.23 19.99
C PRO A 155 -5.64 -10.65 19.36
N ALA A 156 -5.69 -10.29 18.07
CA ALA A 156 -4.56 -9.66 17.38
C ALA A 156 -4.24 -8.27 17.96
N PHE A 157 -5.28 -7.45 18.21
CA PHE A 157 -5.14 -6.16 18.88
C PHE A 157 -4.56 -6.33 20.28
N TRP A 158 -5.15 -7.24 21.07
CA TRP A 158 -4.72 -7.48 22.44
C TRP A 158 -3.27 -7.92 22.52
N LYS A 159 -2.83 -8.83 21.65
CA LYS A 159 -1.43 -9.28 21.60
C LYS A 159 -0.44 -8.12 21.41
N ILE A 160 -0.80 -7.12 20.61
CA ILE A 160 0.04 -5.94 20.38
C ILE A 160 0.01 -5.02 21.60
N LEU A 161 -1.19 -4.79 22.16
CA LEU A 161 -1.37 -3.93 23.34
C LEU A 161 -0.69 -4.52 24.58
N GLU A 162 -0.87 -5.81 24.86
CA GLU A 162 -0.23 -6.52 25.97
C GLU A 162 1.30 -6.39 25.92
N LYS A 163 1.89 -6.56 24.73
CA LYS A 163 3.32 -6.30 24.52
C LYS A 163 3.69 -4.85 24.86
N SER A 164 2.80 -3.90 24.57
CA SER A 164 3.04 -2.48 24.85
C SER A 164 3.11 -2.12 26.33
N LEU A 165 2.54 -2.96 27.21
CA LEU A 165 2.54 -2.73 28.66
C LEU A 165 3.95 -2.74 29.27
N THR A 166 4.93 -3.31 28.55
CA THR A 166 6.34 -3.41 28.98
C THR A 166 7.32 -2.64 28.09
N GLY A 167 6.85 -1.98 27.02
CA GLY A 167 7.71 -1.21 26.12
C GLY A 167 7.00 -0.84 24.81
N PRO A 168 7.71 -0.27 23.81
CA PRO A 168 7.09 0.00 22.53
C PRO A 168 6.67 -1.28 21.80
N ALA A 169 5.51 -1.24 21.16
CA ALA A 169 4.99 -2.35 20.38
C ALA A 169 4.28 -1.84 19.12
N SER A 170 4.22 -2.67 18.10
CA SER A 170 3.45 -2.37 16.90
C SER A 170 2.97 -3.62 16.23
N GLY A 171 1.98 -3.46 15.35
CA GLY A 171 1.49 -4.58 14.57
C GLY A 171 0.22 -4.26 13.80
N TYR A 172 -0.16 -5.25 13.00
CA TYR A 172 -1.38 -5.26 12.21
C TYR A 172 -2.48 -6.01 12.95
N TYR A 173 -3.69 -5.48 12.89
CA TYR A 173 -4.89 -6.13 13.40
C TYR A 173 -6.08 -5.77 12.53
N ASP A 174 -7.02 -6.69 12.43
CA ASP A 174 -8.25 -6.46 11.70
C ASP A 174 -9.21 -5.62 12.54
N TRP A 175 -9.76 -4.57 11.94
CA TRP A 175 -10.76 -3.71 12.57
C TRP A 175 -11.95 -3.48 11.65
N LYS A 176 -13.15 -3.58 12.22
CA LYS A 176 -14.40 -3.31 11.52
C LYS A 176 -14.61 -1.81 11.41
N ASP A 177 -14.68 -1.32 10.18
CA ASP A 177 -14.99 0.08 9.88
C ASP A 177 -16.48 0.38 10.15
N ALA A 178 -16.84 1.66 10.19
CA ALA A 178 -18.22 2.12 10.36
C ALA A 178 -19.14 1.62 9.24
N ASP A 179 -18.59 1.35 8.04
CA ASP A 179 -19.30 0.73 6.90
C ASP A 179 -19.46 -0.80 7.03
N GLY A 180 -18.93 -1.40 8.10
CA GLY A 180 -19.00 -2.82 8.40
C GLY A 180 -17.93 -3.68 7.76
N LYS A 181 -17.04 -3.12 6.92
CA LYS A 181 -15.93 -3.87 6.30
C LYS A 181 -14.78 -4.05 7.28
N ILE A 182 -14.21 -5.24 7.28
CA ILE A 182 -13.01 -5.54 8.04
C ILE A 182 -11.81 -5.19 7.16
N ARG A 183 -10.94 -4.31 7.68
CA ARG A 183 -9.69 -3.92 7.00
C ARG A 183 -8.53 -3.96 7.98
N PRO A 184 -7.31 -4.25 7.51
CA PRO A 184 -6.13 -4.23 8.35
C PRO A 184 -5.84 -2.79 8.81
N LYS A 185 -5.84 -2.58 10.12
CA LYS A 185 -5.26 -1.42 10.76
C LYS A 185 -3.85 -1.73 11.21
N TYR A 186 -3.00 -0.71 11.18
CA TYR A 186 -1.72 -0.73 11.85
C TYR A 186 -1.82 0.12 13.13
N MET A 187 -1.16 -0.32 14.18
CA MET A 187 -0.97 0.49 15.38
C MET A 187 0.49 0.47 15.82
N TYR A 188 0.92 1.60 16.38
CA TYR A 188 2.15 1.73 17.13
C TYR A 188 1.81 2.25 18.52
N LEU A 189 2.37 1.61 19.54
CA LEU A 189 2.21 2.01 20.93
C LEU A 189 3.56 2.31 21.54
N THR A 190 3.61 3.38 22.33
CA THR A 190 4.81 3.78 23.05
C THR A 190 4.46 4.30 24.43
N PRO A 191 5.26 3.96 25.47
CA PRO A 191 5.10 4.56 26.78
C PRO A 191 5.44 6.06 26.75
N VAL A 192 4.76 6.82 27.59
CA VAL A 192 5.09 8.20 27.93
C VAL A 192 6.09 8.15 29.09
N LYS A 193 7.28 8.72 28.89
CA LYS A 193 8.39 8.60 29.84
C LYS A 193 7.99 9.07 31.24
N GLU A 194 8.44 8.32 32.25
CA GLU A 194 8.21 8.62 33.67
C GLU A 194 6.73 8.67 34.09
N THR A 195 5.84 8.05 33.30
CA THR A 195 4.42 7.93 33.61
C THR A 195 3.94 6.50 33.35
N PRO A 196 2.79 6.08 33.90
CA PRO A 196 2.20 4.79 33.55
C PRO A 196 1.47 4.81 32.21
N PHE A 197 1.44 5.94 31.48
CA PHE A 197 0.62 6.09 30.28
C PHE A 197 1.32 5.56 29.03
N ILE A 198 0.51 5.02 28.11
CA ILE A 198 0.93 4.49 26.82
C ILE A 198 0.05 5.13 25.76
N VAL A 199 0.71 5.75 24.77
CA VAL A 199 0.06 6.31 23.58
C VAL A 199 -0.08 5.20 22.55
N ALA A 200 -1.29 4.95 22.08
CA ALA A 200 -1.57 4.20 20.86
C ALA A 200 -1.84 5.19 19.72
N SER A 201 -1.21 4.99 18.57
CA SER A 201 -1.52 5.67 17.31
C SER A 201 -1.96 4.61 16.32
N THR A 202 -3.09 4.82 15.63
CA THR A 202 -3.61 3.82 14.71
C THR A 202 -4.38 4.42 13.54
N THR A 203 -4.23 3.83 12.36
CA THR A 203 -5.08 4.08 11.18
C THR A 203 -5.10 2.86 10.24
N TYR A 204 -5.92 2.88 9.19
CA TYR A 204 -5.90 1.88 8.14
C TYR A 204 -4.69 2.08 7.23
N ILE A 205 -3.86 1.05 7.09
CA ILE A 205 -2.61 1.18 6.30
C ILE A 205 -2.89 1.44 4.83
N GLU A 206 -4.02 0.93 4.33
CA GLU A 206 -4.42 1.08 2.93
C GLU A 206 -4.74 2.52 2.54
N GLU A 207 -4.94 3.43 3.51
CA GLU A 207 -5.10 4.87 3.22
C GLU A 207 -3.86 5.42 2.50
N PHE A 208 -2.67 4.94 2.87
CA PHE A 208 -1.41 5.40 2.30
C PHE A 208 -1.15 4.83 0.90
N SER A 209 -1.63 3.61 0.61
CA SER A 209 -1.46 2.96 -0.70
C SER A 209 -2.66 3.09 -1.65
N ARG A 210 -3.72 3.80 -1.25
CA ARG A 210 -4.91 4.04 -2.08
C ARG A 210 -4.60 4.62 -3.47
N PRO A 211 -3.67 5.60 -3.63
CA PRO A 211 -3.31 6.12 -4.95
C PRO A 211 -2.73 5.03 -5.87
N SER A 212 -1.86 4.17 -5.35
CA SER A 212 -1.27 3.07 -6.12
C SER A 212 -2.32 2.04 -6.55
N LYS A 213 -3.29 1.71 -5.67
CA LYS A 213 -4.42 0.83 -6.02
C LYS A 213 -5.28 1.41 -7.16
N ALA A 214 -5.52 2.72 -7.16
CA ALA A 214 -6.32 3.36 -8.21
C ALA A 214 -5.61 3.31 -9.58
N ILE A 215 -4.28 3.37 -9.60
CA ILE A 215 -3.50 3.22 -10.84
C ILE A 215 -3.53 1.76 -11.33
N GLU A 216 -3.40 0.79 -10.43
CA GLU A 216 -3.49 -0.63 -10.76
C GLU A 216 -4.83 -0.97 -11.43
N GLU A 217 -5.94 -0.48 -10.87
CA GLU A 217 -7.27 -0.72 -11.42
C GLU A 217 -7.44 -0.11 -12.82
N LYS A 218 -6.93 1.10 -13.03
CA LYS A 218 -6.94 1.74 -14.35
C LYS A 218 -6.12 0.95 -15.38
N MET A 219 -4.98 0.38 -14.99
CA MET A 219 -4.17 -0.44 -15.88
C MET A 219 -4.88 -1.73 -16.29
N ARG A 220 -5.57 -2.39 -15.35
CA ARG A 220 -6.38 -3.58 -15.67
C ARG A 220 -7.52 -3.31 -16.65
N GLN A 221 -8.04 -2.08 -16.70
CA GLN A 221 -9.09 -1.68 -17.63
C GLN A 221 -8.57 -1.34 -19.05
N ILE A 222 -7.27 -1.09 -19.18
CA ILE A 222 -6.61 -0.79 -20.46
C ILE A 222 -6.13 -2.08 -21.15
N GLU A 223 -6.02 -3.18 -20.39
CA GLU A 223 -5.68 -4.53 -20.85
C GLU A 223 -6.88 -5.31 -21.41
#